data_AF-A0A4R4E988-F1
#
_entry.id   AF-A0A4R4E988-F1
#
_cell.length_a   1.000
_cell.length_b   1.000
_cell.length_c   1.000
_cell.angle_alpha   90.00
_cell.angle_beta   90.00
_cell.angle_gamma   90.00
#
_symmetry.space_group_name_H-M   'P 1'
#
loop_
_entity.id
_entity.type
_entity.pdbx_description
1 polymer ?
#
loop_
_entity_poly.entity_id
_entity_poly.type
_entity_poly.pdbx_seq_one_letter_code
_entity_poly.pdbx_strand_id
1 'polypeptide(L)'
;MNRRNYSIGILLIVVAIILLLGKLGVFSFIGILLWPLLLIALGAAFHFLYFGGLLPVGLLVPGGILTTYGVIFLFCNIFSWSLMKYLWPGFILGVAIGLYEMYTFSRDNERGLLIASSILGIVSIVLFGMTLLVTIGIYLIIALLILTGLFIIVRKPKIW
;
A
#
# COMPACT_ATOMS: atom_id res chain seq x y z
N MET A 1 -49.40 9.26 -27.51
CA MET A 1 -48.37 9.85 -26.63
C MET A 1 -46.98 9.60 -27.20
N ASN A 2 -46.20 10.67 -27.32
CA ASN A 2 -45.00 10.74 -28.15
C ASN A 2 -43.85 9.87 -27.58
N ARG A 3 -43.38 8.85 -28.30
CA ARG A 3 -42.34 7.88 -27.84
C ARG A 3 -41.06 8.57 -27.30
N ARG A 4 -40.76 9.77 -27.81
CA ARG A 4 -39.67 10.64 -27.36
C ARG A 4 -39.76 11.02 -25.87
N ASN A 5 -40.96 11.27 -25.35
CA ASN A 5 -41.16 11.69 -23.96
C ASN A 5 -40.99 10.52 -22.98
N TYR A 6 -41.29 9.29 -23.42
CA TYR A 6 -41.08 8.08 -22.63
C TYR A 6 -39.58 7.75 -22.49
N SER A 7 -38.82 7.84 -23.58
CA SER A 7 -37.35 7.68 -23.54
C SER A 7 -36.65 8.73 -22.68
N ILE A 8 -37.11 9.99 -22.72
CA ILE A 8 -36.55 11.06 -21.87
C ILE A 8 -36.87 10.80 -20.39
N GLY A 9 -38.08 10.35 -20.07
CA GLY A 9 -38.45 9.98 -18.70
C GLY A 9 -37.60 8.83 -18.14
N ILE A 10 -37.35 7.79 -18.93
CA ILE A 10 -36.46 6.69 -18.55
C ILE A 10 -35.02 7.15 -18.37
N LEU A 11 -34.51 8.02 -19.24
CA LEU A 11 -33.17 8.59 -19.10
C LEU A 11 -33.02 9.35 -17.78
N LEU A 12 -34.02 10.17 -17.42
CA LEU A 12 -34.04 10.92 -16.16
C LEU A 12 -34.07 9.99 -14.94
N ILE A 13 -34.84 8.90 -14.99
CA ILE A 13 -34.89 7.91 -13.90
C ILE A 13 -33.52 7.23 -13.74
N VAL A 14 -32.87 6.82 -14.84
CA VAL A 14 -31.54 6.22 -14.80
C VAL A 14 -30.50 7.18 -14.22
N VAL A 15 -30.52 8.44 -14.64
CA VAL A 15 -29.62 9.48 -14.10
C VAL A 15 -29.88 9.70 -12.60
N ALA A 16 -31.14 9.76 -12.17
CA ALA A 16 -31.49 9.91 -10.76
C ALA A 16 -31.02 8.73 -9.91
N ILE A 17 -31.14 7.49 -10.42
CA ILE A 17 -30.63 6.28 -9.76
C ILE A 17 -29.11 6.33 -9.65
N ILE A 18 -28.40 6.72 -10.71
CA ILE A 18 -26.93 6.89 -10.69
C ILE A 18 -26.52 7.95 -9.66
N LEU A 19 -27.20 9.09 -9.60
CA LEU A 19 -26.91 10.13 -8.62
C LEU A 19 -27.18 9.66 -7.18
N LEU A 20 -28.25 8.90 -6.95
CA LEU A 20 -28.56 8.29 -5.65
C LEU A 20 -27.50 7.26 -5.23
N LEU A 21 -27.07 6.38 -6.15
CA LEU A 21 -25.98 5.42 -5.93
C LEU A 21 -24.67 6.12 -5.57
N GLY A 22 -24.38 7.26 -6.20
CA GLY A 22 -23.23 8.09 -5.85
C GLY A 22 -23.33 8.69 -4.46
N LYS A 23 -24.50 9.19 -4.08
CA LYS A 23 -24.74 9.70 -2.72
C LYS A 23 -24.65 8.61 -1.64
N LEU A 24 -25.01 7.38 -1.98
CA LEU A 24 -24.87 6.19 -1.11
C LEU A 24 -23.41 5.73 -0.95
N GLY A 25 -22.45 6.38 -1.63
CA GLY A 25 -21.03 6.07 -1.51
C GLY A 25 -20.60 4.83 -2.28
N VAL A 26 -21.48 4.24 -3.11
CA VAL A 26 -21.19 3.04 -3.91
C VAL A 26 -20.01 3.29 -4.86
N PHE A 27 -19.99 4.44 -5.55
CA PHE A 27 -18.86 4.84 -6.39
C PHE A 27 -17.59 5.15 -5.59
N SER A 28 -17.71 5.63 -4.36
CA SER A 28 -16.55 5.90 -3.50
C SER A 28 -15.91 4.60 -3.00
N PHE A 29 -16.72 3.65 -2.52
CA PHE A 29 -16.27 2.34 -2.09
C PHE A 29 -15.60 1.57 -3.23
N ILE A 30 -16.24 1.55 -4.41
CA ILE A 30 -15.70 0.91 -5.61
C ILE A 30 -14.43 1.60 -6.07
N GLY A 31 -14.38 2.94 -6.08
CA GLY A 31 -13.19 3.69 -6.43
C GLY A 31 -12.00 3.36 -5.53
N ILE A 32 -12.23 3.31 -4.21
CA ILE A 32 -11.24 2.99 -3.17
C ILE A 32 -10.66 1.58 -3.32
N LEU A 33 -11.49 0.58 -3.68
CA LEU A 33 -11.01 -0.79 -3.91
C LEU A 33 -10.44 -1.01 -5.32
N LEU A 34 -10.97 -0.33 -6.34
CA LEU A 34 -10.55 -0.53 -7.72
C LEU A 34 -9.16 0.02 -7.99
N TRP A 35 -8.82 1.20 -7.46
CA TRP A 35 -7.56 1.86 -7.85
C TRP A 35 -6.29 1.06 -7.48
N PRO A 36 -6.15 0.44 -6.27
CA PRO A 36 -5.00 -0.40 -5.96
C PRO A 36 -5.05 -1.72 -6.73
N LEU A 37 -6.26 -2.24 -6.97
CA LEU A 37 -6.46 -3.47 -7.70
C LEU A 37 -6.08 -3.33 -9.17
N LEU A 38 -6.32 -2.17 -9.77
CA LEU A 38 -5.83 -1.81 -11.10
C LEU A 38 -4.30 -1.74 -11.14
N LEU A 39 -3.65 -1.20 -10.09
CA LEU A 39 -2.19 -1.21 -9.99
C LEU A 39 -1.63 -2.63 -9.91
N ILE A 40 -2.24 -3.49 -9.09
CA ILE A 40 -1.87 -4.91 -9.00
C ILE A 40 -2.12 -5.61 -10.34
N ALA A 41 -3.25 -5.37 -10.98
CA ALA A 41 -3.60 -5.98 -12.26
C ALA A 41 -2.62 -5.55 -13.36
N LEU A 42 -2.23 -4.27 -13.38
CA LEU A 42 -1.23 -3.76 -14.32
C LEU A 42 0.15 -4.36 -14.06
N GLY A 43 0.56 -4.43 -12.80
CA GLY A 43 1.78 -5.12 -12.39
C GLY A 43 1.77 -6.59 -12.82
N ALA A 44 0.71 -7.33 -12.49
CA ALA A 44 0.54 -8.72 -12.90
C ALA A 44 0.54 -8.89 -14.42
N ALA A 45 -0.09 -7.97 -15.17
CA ALA A 45 -0.08 -7.98 -16.63
C ALA A 45 1.36 -7.88 -17.18
N PHE A 46 2.22 -7.06 -16.60
CA PHE A 46 3.64 -7.01 -16.99
C PHE A 46 4.34 -8.36 -16.77
N HIS A 47 4.08 -9.04 -15.66
CA HIS A 47 4.62 -10.39 -15.42
C HIS A 47 4.08 -11.41 -16.41
N PHE A 48 2.76 -11.44 -16.65
CA PHE A 48 2.14 -12.37 -17.61
C PHE A 48 2.68 -12.18 -19.03
N LEU A 49 2.80 -10.93 -19.48
CA LEU A 49 3.32 -10.61 -20.80
C LEU A 49 4.80 -10.96 -20.95
N TYR A 50 5.59 -10.83 -19.88
CA TYR A 50 6.97 -11.32 -19.85
C TYR A 50 7.05 -12.84 -19.96
N PHE A 51 6.30 -13.59 -19.14
CA PHE A 51 6.29 -15.05 -19.19
C PHE A 51 5.72 -15.58 -20.52
N GLY A 52 4.83 -14.82 -21.17
CA GLY A 52 4.38 -15.09 -22.53
C GLY A 52 5.43 -14.81 -23.62
N GLY A 53 6.60 -14.28 -23.26
CA GLY A 53 7.69 -13.96 -24.19
C GLY A 53 7.46 -12.70 -25.04
N LEU A 54 6.44 -11.88 -24.71
CA LEU A 54 6.11 -10.66 -25.48
C LEU A 54 6.93 -9.44 -25.06
N LEU A 55 7.49 -9.43 -23.84
CA LEU A 55 8.15 -8.26 -23.26
C LEU A 55 9.58 -8.55 -22.81
N PRO A 56 10.47 -7.53 -22.81
CA PRO A 56 11.83 -7.66 -22.32
C PRO A 56 11.89 -7.73 -20.79
N VAL A 57 12.97 -8.32 -20.27
CA VAL A 57 13.24 -8.47 -18.82
C VAL A 57 13.25 -7.16 -18.03
N GLY A 58 13.54 -6.03 -18.69
CA GLY A 58 13.54 -4.72 -18.05
C GLY A 58 12.15 -4.26 -17.59
N LEU A 59 11.06 -4.79 -18.17
CA LEU A 59 9.69 -4.45 -17.77
C LEU A 59 9.21 -5.20 -16.52
N LEU A 60 9.97 -6.16 -15.99
CA LEU A 60 9.67 -6.74 -14.68
C LEU A 60 9.91 -5.73 -13.57
N VAL A 61 10.84 -4.78 -13.74
CA VAL A 61 11.11 -3.75 -12.73
C VAL A 61 9.84 -2.92 -12.43
N PRO A 62 9.20 -2.27 -13.42
CA PRO A 62 7.92 -1.59 -13.18
C PRO A 62 6.81 -2.57 -12.78
N GLY A 63 6.84 -3.83 -13.22
CA GLY A 63 5.92 -4.88 -12.77
C GLY A 63 5.97 -5.11 -11.26
N GLY A 64 7.14 -5.42 -10.72
CA GLY A 64 7.40 -5.63 -9.29
C GLY A 64 7.12 -4.38 -8.44
N ILE A 65 7.42 -3.19 -8.97
CA ILE A 65 7.07 -1.93 -8.31
C ILE A 65 5.55 -1.76 -8.21
N LEU A 66 4.83 -1.91 -9.33
CA LEU A 66 3.38 -1.72 -9.39
C LEU A 66 2.62 -2.74 -8.54
N THR A 67 3.06 -4.01 -8.54
CA THR A 67 2.46 -5.04 -7.70
C THR A 67 2.68 -4.73 -6.22
N THR A 68 3.92 -4.40 -5.82
CA THR A 68 4.23 -4.09 -4.41
C THR A 68 3.46 -2.85 -3.94
N TYR A 69 3.42 -1.79 -4.75
CA TYR A 69 2.73 -0.55 -4.39
C TYR A 69 1.22 -0.77 -4.33
N GLY A 70 0.67 -1.50 -5.30
CA GLY A 70 -0.74 -1.87 -5.31
C GLY A 70 -1.14 -2.67 -4.06
N VAL A 71 -0.30 -3.59 -3.60
CA VAL A 71 -0.52 -4.33 -2.33
C VAL A 71 -0.47 -3.40 -1.12
N ILE A 72 0.51 -2.51 -1.01
CA ILE A 72 0.62 -1.53 0.08
C ILE A 72 -0.62 -0.63 0.12
N PHE A 73 -1.06 -0.16 -1.04
CA PHE A 73 -2.23 0.70 -1.15
C PHE A 73 -3.53 -0.04 -0.85
N LEU A 74 -3.68 -1.28 -1.31
CA LEU A 74 -4.84 -2.10 -0.95
C LEU A 74 -4.90 -2.33 0.56
N PHE A 75 -3.76 -2.63 1.18
CA PHE A 75 -3.64 -2.78 2.62
C PHE A 75 -4.03 -1.51 3.38
N CYS A 76 -3.54 -0.34 2.95
CA CYS A 76 -3.93 0.95 3.53
C CYS A 76 -5.43 1.24 3.39
N ASN A 77 -6.07 0.86 2.28
CA ASN A 77 -7.50 1.05 2.10
C ASN A 77 -8.34 0.12 2.99
N ILE A 78 -7.87 -1.09 3.29
CA ILE A 78 -8.59 -2.05 4.16
C ILE A 78 -8.42 -1.69 5.64
N PHE A 79 -7.21 -1.39 6.09
CA PHE A 79 -6.92 -1.22 7.52
C PHE A 79 -7.02 0.24 7.97
N SER A 80 -6.29 1.14 7.30
CA SER A 80 -6.32 2.60 7.46
C SER A 80 -5.10 3.21 6.79
N TRP A 81 -5.28 4.37 6.17
CA TRP A 81 -4.19 5.19 5.64
C TRP A 81 -3.21 5.68 6.71
N SER A 82 -3.58 5.64 7.99
CA SER A 82 -2.65 5.96 9.08
C SER A 82 -1.47 5.01 9.14
N LEU A 83 -1.61 3.77 8.65
CA LEU A 83 -0.51 2.80 8.61
C LEU A 83 0.57 3.15 7.58
N MET A 84 0.33 4.11 6.67
CA MET A 84 1.32 4.55 5.68
C MET A 84 2.61 5.06 6.33
N LYS A 85 2.53 5.63 7.54
CA LYS A 85 3.71 6.05 8.33
C LYS A 85 4.64 4.90 8.71
N TYR A 86 4.17 3.65 8.66
CA TYR A 86 4.96 2.45 8.90
C TYR A 86 5.32 1.72 7.61
N LEU A 87 4.43 1.77 6.61
CA LEU A 87 4.57 1.06 5.34
C LEU A 87 5.43 1.77 4.30
N TRP A 88 5.79 3.04 4.51
CA TRP A 88 6.61 3.80 3.55
C TRP A 88 7.94 3.13 3.15
N PRO A 89 8.68 2.39 4.01
CA PRO A 89 9.88 1.67 3.57
C PRO A 89 9.55 0.60 2.52
N GLY A 90 8.30 0.16 2.47
CA GLY A 90 7.76 -0.74 1.44
C GLY A 90 7.85 -0.17 0.02
N PHE A 91 7.92 1.16 -0.16
CA PHE A 91 8.17 1.72 -1.49
C PHE A 91 9.59 1.41 -1.98
N ILE A 92 10.57 1.50 -1.08
CA ILE A 92 11.96 1.11 -1.37
C ILE A 92 12.03 -0.40 -1.62
N LEU A 93 11.25 -1.17 -0.85
CA LEU A 93 11.13 -2.62 -1.03
C LEU A 93 10.56 -2.98 -2.41
N GLY A 94 9.57 -2.26 -2.91
CA GLY A 94 9.01 -2.49 -4.24
C GLY A 94 10.04 -2.30 -5.36
N VAL A 95 10.90 -1.28 -5.24
CA VAL A 95 12.03 -1.09 -6.16
C VAL A 95 13.05 -2.23 -6.03
N ALA A 96 13.35 -2.65 -4.80
CA ALA A 96 14.25 -3.77 -4.54
C ALA A 96 13.73 -5.08 -5.17
N ILE A 97 12.44 -5.38 -5.00
CA ILE A 97 11.76 -6.54 -5.60
C ILE A 97 11.84 -6.46 -7.12
N GLY A 98 11.45 -5.34 -7.74
CA GLY A 98 11.47 -5.22 -9.20
C GLY A 98 12.86 -5.43 -9.79
N LEU A 99 13.90 -4.89 -9.14
CA LEU A 99 15.30 -5.12 -9.56
C LEU A 99 15.76 -6.56 -9.32
N TYR A 100 15.33 -7.19 -8.22
CA TYR A 100 15.64 -8.58 -7.91
C TYR A 100 14.98 -9.56 -8.90
N GLU A 101 13.74 -9.29 -9.29
CA GLU A 101 13.02 -10.03 -10.32
C GLU A 101 13.72 -9.90 -11.66
N MET A 102 14.08 -8.67 -12.07
CA MET A 102 14.86 -8.47 -13.28
C MET A 102 16.17 -9.25 -13.24
N TYR A 103 16.90 -9.27 -12.12
CA TYR A 103 18.13 -10.07 -11.99
C TYR A 103 17.85 -11.57 -12.21
N THR A 104 16.88 -12.12 -11.51
CA THR A 104 16.57 -13.56 -11.51
C THR A 104 16.14 -14.07 -12.89
N PHE A 105 15.44 -13.23 -13.65
CA PHE A 105 14.89 -13.56 -14.96
C PHE A 105 15.75 -13.05 -16.13
N SER A 106 16.82 -12.28 -15.86
CA SER A 106 17.77 -11.85 -16.88
C SER A 106 18.79 -12.95 -17.18
N ARG A 107 19.13 -13.10 -18.46
CA ARG A 107 20.10 -14.11 -18.91
C ARG A 107 21.55 -13.73 -18.57
N ASP A 108 21.82 -12.43 -18.49
CA ASP A 108 23.17 -11.88 -18.29
C ASP A 108 23.57 -11.73 -16.81
N ASN A 109 22.65 -12.03 -15.86
CA ASN A 109 22.91 -12.08 -14.41
C ASN A 109 23.91 -11.02 -13.91
N GLU A 110 23.68 -9.76 -14.29
CA GLU A 110 24.60 -8.69 -13.95
C GLU A 110 24.72 -8.56 -12.44
N ARG A 111 25.93 -8.76 -11.91
CA ARG A 111 26.18 -8.68 -10.46
C ARG A 111 25.79 -7.31 -9.89
N GLY A 112 25.85 -6.26 -10.69
CA GLY A 112 25.42 -4.91 -10.32
C GLY A 112 23.94 -4.84 -9.90
N LEU A 113 23.06 -5.54 -10.60
CA LEU A 113 21.62 -5.57 -10.30
C LEU A 113 21.33 -6.28 -8.97
N LEU A 114 22.03 -7.39 -8.70
CA LEU A 114 21.89 -8.10 -7.43
C LEU A 114 22.40 -7.26 -6.26
N ILE A 115 23.53 -6.57 -6.43
CA ILE A 115 24.07 -5.68 -5.39
C ILE A 115 23.09 -4.53 -5.14
N ALA A 116 22.58 -3.89 -6.18
CA ALA A 116 21.61 -2.80 -6.06
C ALA A 116 20.34 -3.25 -5.34
N SER A 117 19.70 -4.34 -5.80
CA SER A 117 18.49 -4.89 -5.18
C SER A 117 18.72 -5.32 -3.73
N SER A 118 19.87 -5.94 -3.43
CA SER A 118 20.22 -6.35 -2.06
C SER A 118 20.41 -5.16 -1.13
N ILE A 119 21.13 -4.13 -1.57
CA ILE A 119 21.33 -2.90 -0.78
C ILE A 119 19.99 -2.22 -0.52
N LEU A 120 19.16 -2.04 -1.56
CA LEU A 120 17.83 -1.45 -1.43
C LEU A 120 16.92 -2.27 -0.50
N GLY A 121 16.99 -3.61 -0.59
CA GLY A 121 16.25 -4.51 0.29
C GLY A 121 16.69 -4.39 1.75
N ILE A 122 18.00 -4.41 2.02
CA ILE A 122 18.56 -4.25 3.36
C ILE A 122 18.18 -2.88 3.94
N VAL A 123 18.33 -1.81 3.16
CA VAL A 123 17.97 -0.45 3.57
C VAL A 123 16.47 -0.38 3.91
N SER A 124 15.60 -0.97 3.10
CA SER A 124 14.18 -1.02 3.37
C SER A 124 13.86 -1.76 4.68
N ILE A 125 14.48 -2.93 4.90
CA ILE A 125 14.30 -3.72 6.13
C ILE A 125 14.78 -2.94 7.37
N VAL A 126 15.94 -2.29 7.28
CA VAL A 126 16.48 -1.46 8.37
C VAL A 126 15.55 -0.30 8.68
N LEU A 127 15.04 0.39 7.65
CA LEU A 127 14.08 1.49 7.82
C LEU A 127 12.76 1.01 8.41
N PHE A 128 12.27 -0.16 8.00
CA PHE A 128 11.08 -0.78 8.58
C PHE A 128 11.28 -1.13 10.06
N GLY A 129 12.45 -1.67 10.41
CA GLY A 129 12.85 -1.90 11.80
C GLY A 129 12.88 -0.59 12.60
N MET A 130 13.47 0.47 12.04
CA MET A 130 13.54 1.78 12.70
C MET A 130 12.16 2.40 12.94
N THR A 131 11.24 2.35 11.97
CA THR A 131 9.89 2.93 12.14
C THR A 131 9.10 2.20 13.23
N LEU A 132 9.22 0.87 13.29
CA LEU A 132 8.65 0.05 14.36
C LEU A 132 9.28 0.37 15.72
N LEU A 133 10.62 0.45 15.79
CA LEU A 133 11.35 0.73 17.03
C LEU A 133 11.02 2.12 17.60
N VAL A 134 10.93 3.16 16.77
CA VAL A 134 10.57 4.51 17.23
C VAL A 134 9.15 4.52 17.81
N THR A 135 8.23 3.82 17.15
CA THR A 135 6.84 3.70 17.60
C THR A 135 6.78 3.02 18.96
N ILE A 136 7.38 1.84 19.08
CA ILE A 136 7.40 1.05 20.31
C ILE A 136 8.16 1.79 21.41
N GLY A 137 9.27 2.45 21.07
CA GLY A 137 10.12 3.20 22.00
C GLY A 137 9.37 4.34 22.69
N ILE A 138 8.56 5.09 21.95
CA ILE A 138 7.73 6.15 22.55
C ILE A 138 6.73 5.57 23.56
N TYR A 139 6.07 4.45 23.23
CA TYR A 139 5.14 3.80 24.17
C TYR A 139 5.86 3.26 25.41
N LEU A 140 7.07 2.71 25.28
CA LEU A 140 7.88 2.25 26.41
C LEU A 140 8.28 3.41 27.33
N ILE A 141 8.68 4.55 26.76
CA ILE A 141 9.02 5.76 27.53
C ILE A 141 7.78 6.28 28.28
N ILE A 142 6.63 6.34 27.62
CA ILE A 142 5.35 6.73 28.25
C ILE A 142 4.99 5.77 29.38
N ALA A 143 5.07 4.46 29.16
CA ALA A 143 4.79 3.45 30.18
C ALA A 143 5.73 3.58 31.39
N LEU A 144 7.02 3.82 31.16
CA LEU A 144 8.00 4.06 32.21
C LEU A 144 7.65 5.31 33.04
N LEU A 145 7.25 6.40 32.37
CA LEU A 145 6.81 7.65 32.99
C LEU A 145 5.54 7.45 33.83
N ILE A 146 4.57 6.69 33.34
CA ILE A 146 3.36 6.35 34.07
C ILE A 146 3.69 5.50 35.30
N LEU A 147 4.54 4.47 35.16
CA LEU A 147 4.95 3.60 36.26
C LEU A 147 5.71 4.36 37.34
N THR A 148 6.66 5.22 36.96
CA THR A 148 7.42 6.06 37.89
C THR A 148 6.52 7.08 38.58
N GLY A 149 5.58 7.71 37.87
CA GLY A 149 4.58 8.59 38.45
C GLY A 149 3.67 7.89 39.47
N LEU A 150 3.14 6.71 39.12
CA LEU A 150 2.34 5.87 40.02
C LEU A 150 3.13 5.46 41.27
N PHE A 151 4.39 5.08 41.09
CA PHE A 151 5.26 4.67 42.19
C PHE A 151 5.49 5.81 43.20
N ILE A 152 5.64 7.05 42.72
CA ILE A 152 5.78 8.23 43.59
C ILE A 152 4.49 8.51 44.36
N ILE A 153 3.31 8.36 43.73
CA ILE A 153 2.00 8.58 44.39
C ILE A 153 1.76 7.52 45.47
N VAL A 154 2.06 6.25 45.19
CA VAL A 154 1.90 5.15 46.16
C VAL A 154 2.88 5.29 47.32
N ARG A 155 4.06 5.89 47.08
CA ARG A 155 5.08 6.12 48.11
C ARG A 155 4.89 7.37 48.96
N LYS A 156 3.77 8.10 48.88
CA LYS A 156 3.54 9.23 49.80
C LYS A 156 3.71 8.74 51.26
N PRO A 157 4.65 9.29 52.05
CA PRO A 157 4.73 8.98 53.46
C PRO A 157 3.41 9.42 54.12
N LYS A 158 2.85 8.58 54.99
CA LYS A 158 1.75 8.97 55.89
C LYS A 158 2.22 10.20 56.66
N ILE A 159 1.70 11.36 56.32
CA ILE A 159 1.92 12.60 57.05
C ILE A 159 0.97 12.53 58.25
N TRP A 160 1.51 12.25 59.42
CA TRP A 160 0.92 12.50 60.74
C TRP A 160 1.63 13.71 61.34
#